data_AF-A0A661ZBW1-F1
#
_entry.id   AF-A0A661ZBW1-F1
#
_cell.length_a   1.000
_cell.length_b   1.000
_cell.length_c   1.000
_cell.angle_alpha   90.00
_cell.angle_beta   90.00
_cell.angle_gamma   90.00
#
_symmetry.space_group_name_H-M   'P 1'
#
loop_
_entity.id
_entity.type
_entity.pdbx_description
1 polymer ?
#
loop_
_entity_poly.entity_id
_entity_poly.type
_entity_poly.pdbx_seq_one_letter_code
_entity_poly.pdbx_strand_id
1 'polypeptide(L)'
;MKKRQILNNIIYFFPFQLLITYFKRNQFLIFIWLIIFGFLTNSLGNNFGVPTLFLVPEYLDRVGFFAYLIYGLAFGAFIIAFNISSYIVNGYRFPFIVTLQHPFFKFTVNNFIVPVAVIIVFVVNSIEAQKTEELLNNWQIFLNILGFLIGVLGFIIFSFVYFFRTNKDIKRYFGVEKEKLKAKRIIKPITKILDKDKQWKQQMSPNDNKYGRWRVETYLTPKLKVKKSRDFSHYPQELITKTLHQNHYNSVIYGIFILGLITFLIFFNDLHFFNFPAVVSFFLFINLFFLLYSLFHLLFKEWSVLVTVILFVTLLSLPKENFLNYNNSAYGLKYYNKIIELKRYKHDLEKNLTKDKSSTIEILNNWKAKNTDRSGRLPKIIFVNTSGGGLKAGLWTYKVLSYLDSITNGKFYNQTFLITGASGGMLGAAYYRELKYRMLTKKDSIFDNNKNFENLSKDILNPVIFSLFLKDWFFHFQKFKYKGISYYKDRASLFDQKFNCNTNNILNKPLAYYALPEKKAQIPMIIL
;
A
#
# COMPACT_ATOMS: atom_id res chain seq x y z
N MET A 1 28.95 0.18 44.26
CA MET A 1 28.27 -1.02 43.69
C MET A 1 26.84 -0.78 43.21
N LYS A 2 25.91 -0.19 44.00
CA LYS A 2 24.50 0.02 43.59
C LYS A 2 24.32 0.81 42.29
N LYS A 3 25.05 1.92 42.08
CA LYS A 3 24.98 2.71 40.82
C LYS A 3 25.37 1.91 39.58
N ARG A 4 26.45 1.11 39.66
CA ARG A 4 26.91 0.22 38.56
C ARG A 4 25.89 -0.87 38.25
N GLN A 5 25.21 -1.40 39.27
CA GLN A 5 24.17 -2.41 39.09
C GLN A 5 22.88 -1.83 38.49
N ILE A 6 22.48 -0.63 38.89
CA ILE A 6 21.35 0.09 38.27
C ILE A 6 21.66 0.41 36.81
N LEU A 7 22.87 0.90 36.51
CA LEU A 7 23.30 1.19 35.14
C LEU A 7 23.31 -0.06 34.27
N ASN A 8 23.83 -1.18 34.78
CA ASN A 8 23.79 -2.46 34.05
C ASN A 8 22.36 -2.95 33.82
N ASN A 9 21.47 -2.82 34.82
CA ASN A 9 20.06 -3.21 34.66
C ASN A 9 19.36 -2.40 33.55
N ILE A 10 19.70 -1.12 33.39
CA ILE A 10 19.14 -0.24 32.34
C ILE A 10 19.77 -0.59 30.99
N ILE A 11 21.11 -0.62 30.89
CA ILE A 11 21.80 -0.88 29.62
C ILE A 11 21.42 -2.27 29.08
N TYR A 12 21.42 -3.29 29.93
CA TYR A 12 21.06 -4.66 29.57
C TYR A 12 19.58 -4.98 29.81
N PHE A 13 18.72 -3.95 29.72
CA PHE A 13 17.28 -4.12 29.70
C PHE A 13 16.85 -4.73 28.36
N PHE A 14 16.05 -5.79 28.42
CA PHE A 14 15.74 -6.61 27.25
C PHE A 14 15.15 -5.82 26.06
N PRO A 15 14.21 -4.87 26.24
CA PRO A 15 13.73 -4.02 25.15
C PRO A 15 14.82 -3.24 24.43
N PHE A 16 15.80 -2.67 25.16
CA PHE A 16 16.91 -1.95 24.54
C PHE A 16 17.87 -2.88 23.83
N GLN A 17 18.11 -4.07 24.40
CA GLN A 17 18.94 -5.08 23.76
C GLN A 17 18.32 -5.56 22.44
N LEU A 18 17.00 -5.74 22.37
CA LEU A 18 16.29 -6.04 21.12
C LEU A 18 16.50 -4.94 20.07
N LEU A 19 16.35 -3.68 20.46
CA LEU A 19 16.56 -2.54 19.57
C LEU A 19 18.00 -2.54 19.00
N ILE A 20 19.01 -2.72 19.86
CA ILE A 20 20.42 -2.81 19.45
C ILE A 20 20.63 -3.98 18.48
N THR A 21 19.98 -5.12 18.71
CA THR A 21 20.09 -6.28 17.82
C THR A 21 19.57 -5.98 16.41
N TYR A 22 18.48 -5.23 16.26
CA TYR A 22 17.99 -4.85 14.93
C TYR A 22 19.03 -4.01 14.16
N PHE A 23 19.59 -2.98 14.79
CA PHE A 23 20.62 -2.15 14.15
C PHE A 23 21.91 -2.91 13.82
N LYS A 24 22.35 -3.83 14.70
CA LYS A 24 23.61 -4.56 14.52
C LYS A 24 23.53 -5.75 13.57
N ARG A 25 22.38 -6.42 13.47
CA ARG A 25 22.30 -7.74 12.81
C ARG A 25 21.12 -7.91 11.87
N ASN A 26 20.07 -7.08 11.96
CA ASN A 26 18.82 -7.30 11.21
C ASN A 26 18.22 -5.98 10.71
N GLN A 27 19.03 -5.21 9.98
CA GLN A 27 18.70 -3.89 9.46
C GLN A 27 17.45 -3.89 8.56
N PHE A 28 17.21 -4.99 7.84
CA PHE A 28 16.01 -5.14 7.01
C PHE A 28 14.72 -4.98 7.82
N LEU A 29 14.67 -5.54 9.04
CA LEU A 29 13.46 -5.46 9.88
C LEU A 29 13.16 -4.03 10.30
N ILE A 30 14.19 -3.24 10.64
CA ILE A 30 14.00 -1.83 11.05
C ILE A 30 13.79 -0.90 9.85
N PHE A 31 14.36 -1.23 8.69
CA PHE A 31 14.21 -0.42 7.47
C PHE A 31 12.74 -0.28 7.05
N ILE A 32 11.95 -1.34 7.15
CA ILE A 32 10.50 -1.29 6.87
C ILE A 32 9.78 -0.31 7.81
N TRP A 33 10.14 -0.30 9.10
CA TRP A 33 9.60 0.66 10.06
C TRP A 33 10.01 2.10 9.75
N LEU A 34 11.23 2.32 9.25
CA LEU A 34 11.69 3.65 8.82
C LEU A 34 10.92 4.18 7.61
N ILE A 35 10.56 3.32 6.66
CA ILE A 35 9.68 3.70 5.53
C ILE A 35 8.31 4.17 6.06
N ILE A 36 7.71 3.40 6.96
CA ILE A 36 6.42 3.75 7.57
C ILE A 36 6.53 5.07 8.33
N PHE A 37 7.57 5.23 9.15
CA PHE A 37 7.85 6.48 9.84
C PHE A 37 7.99 7.65 8.86
N GLY A 38 8.64 7.43 7.71
CA GLY A 38 8.78 8.44 6.67
C GLY A 38 7.45 8.86 6.04
N PHE A 39 6.53 7.90 5.81
CA PHE A 39 5.17 8.21 5.36
C PHE A 39 4.38 9.00 6.40
N LEU A 40 4.46 8.60 7.67
CA LEU A 40 3.72 9.24 8.76
C LEU A 40 4.22 10.66 9.10
N THR A 41 5.47 10.98 8.76
CA THR A 41 6.10 12.29 9.03
C THR A 41 6.15 13.19 7.79
N ASN A 42 5.44 12.83 6.71
CA ASN A 42 5.47 13.54 5.43
C ASN A 42 6.86 13.63 4.75
N SER A 43 7.87 12.89 5.22
CA SER A 43 9.23 12.92 4.65
C SER A 43 9.39 12.04 3.43
N LEU A 44 8.51 11.04 3.24
CA LEU A 44 8.48 10.16 2.07
C LEU A 44 7.11 10.20 1.38
N GLY A 45 7.12 10.19 0.04
CA GLY A 45 5.89 10.02 -0.76
C GLY A 45 4.93 11.21 -0.79
N ASN A 46 5.31 12.38 -0.26
CA ASN A 46 4.45 13.57 -0.17
C ASN A 46 3.92 14.03 -1.55
N ASN A 47 4.77 14.07 -2.57
CA ASN A 47 4.38 14.46 -3.93
C ASN A 47 3.34 13.53 -4.57
N PHE A 48 3.15 12.33 -4.02
CA PHE A 48 2.19 11.34 -4.50
C PHE A 48 0.96 11.20 -3.59
N GLY A 49 0.85 11.99 -2.51
CA GLY A 49 -0.26 11.91 -1.56
C GLY A 49 -0.25 10.66 -0.66
N VAL A 50 0.88 9.94 -0.60
CA VAL A 50 0.99 8.72 0.23
C VAL A 50 0.75 9.00 1.72
N PRO A 51 1.29 10.07 2.33
CA PRO A 51 1.03 10.35 3.74
C PRO A 51 -0.46 10.49 4.07
N THR A 52 -1.26 11.16 3.24
CA THR A 52 -2.71 11.33 3.44
C THR A 52 -3.41 9.98 3.53
N LEU A 53 -3.05 9.01 2.68
CA LEU A 53 -3.62 7.65 2.72
C LEU A 53 -3.35 6.90 4.03
N PHE A 54 -2.25 7.23 4.72
CA PHE A 54 -1.89 6.64 6.00
C PHE A 54 -2.52 7.42 7.16
N LEU A 55 -2.47 8.75 7.13
CA LEU A 55 -2.91 9.60 8.24
C LEU A 55 -4.44 9.71 8.31
N VAL A 56 -5.11 9.66 7.16
CA VAL A 56 -6.55 9.83 7.00
C VAL A 56 -7.09 8.70 6.10
N PRO A 57 -7.18 7.45 6.61
CA PRO A 57 -7.71 6.34 5.84
C PRO A 57 -9.19 6.55 5.48
N GLU A 58 -9.54 6.24 4.24
CA GLU A 58 -10.89 6.33 3.71
C GLU A 58 -11.44 4.93 3.41
N TYR A 59 -12.68 4.67 3.84
CA TYR A 59 -13.40 3.43 3.56
C TYR A 59 -14.82 3.75 3.11
N LEU A 60 -15.23 3.22 1.95
CA LEU A 60 -16.53 3.51 1.32
C LEU A 60 -16.78 5.00 1.14
N ASP A 61 -15.77 5.70 0.63
CA ASP A 61 -15.75 7.15 0.39
C ASP A 61 -15.98 8.00 1.65
N ARG A 62 -15.62 7.47 2.84
CA ARG A 62 -15.77 8.15 4.14
C ARG A 62 -14.57 7.96 5.06
N VAL A 63 -14.19 9.04 5.72
CA VAL A 63 -13.26 9.04 6.86
C VAL A 63 -14.07 8.82 8.13
N GLY A 64 -13.75 7.79 8.91
CA GLY A 64 -14.52 7.48 10.11
C GLY A 64 -14.02 6.26 10.90
N PHE A 65 -14.70 5.97 12.01
CA PHE A 65 -14.33 4.92 12.96
C PHE A 65 -13.98 3.59 12.29
N PHE A 66 -14.79 3.13 11.32
CA PHE A 66 -14.56 1.85 10.64
C PHE A 66 -13.32 1.84 9.76
N ALA A 67 -13.01 2.95 9.07
CA ALA A 67 -11.78 3.05 8.28
C ALA A 67 -10.55 2.91 9.18
N TYR A 68 -10.56 3.61 10.32
CA TYR A 68 -9.50 3.52 11.33
C TYR A 68 -9.46 2.17 12.04
N LEU A 69 -10.61 1.53 12.31
CA LEU A 69 -10.68 0.19 12.91
C LEU A 69 -10.02 -0.86 12.01
N ILE A 70 -10.35 -0.88 10.72
CA ILE A 70 -9.77 -1.81 9.75
C ILE A 70 -8.27 -1.54 9.60
N TYR A 71 -7.86 -0.27 9.54
CA TYR A 71 -6.44 0.10 9.57
C TYR A 71 -5.78 -0.46 10.85
N GLY A 72 -6.36 -0.24 12.02
CA GLY A 72 -5.87 -0.77 13.29
C GLY A 72 -5.70 -2.29 13.28
N LEU A 73 -6.67 -3.04 12.73
CA LEU A 73 -6.57 -4.49 12.57
C LEU A 73 -5.39 -4.90 11.68
N ALA A 74 -5.22 -4.24 10.54
CA ALA A 74 -4.12 -4.49 9.61
C ALA A 74 -2.75 -4.14 10.22
N PHE A 75 -2.68 -3.04 10.97
CA PHE A 75 -1.47 -2.62 11.67
C PHE A 75 -1.14 -3.56 12.84
N GLY A 76 -2.15 -4.02 13.59
CA GLY A 76 -2.00 -5.04 14.62
C GLY A 76 -1.48 -6.36 14.04
N ALA A 77 -1.98 -6.77 12.87
CA ALA A 77 -1.43 -7.90 12.13
C ALA A 77 0.04 -7.70 11.77
N PHE A 78 0.39 -6.50 11.32
CA PHE A 78 1.77 -6.13 11.04
C PHE A 78 2.70 -6.15 12.26
N ILE A 79 2.24 -5.69 13.41
CA ILE A 79 2.99 -5.81 14.67
C ILE A 79 3.23 -7.28 15.02
N ILE A 80 2.23 -8.15 14.85
CA ILE A 80 2.37 -9.59 15.13
C ILE A 80 3.34 -10.24 14.13
N ALA A 81 3.22 -9.94 12.83
CA ALA A 81 4.15 -10.43 11.80
C ALA A 81 5.60 -10.02 12.11
N PHE A 82 5.83 -8.75 12.44
CA PHE A 82 7.13 -8.24 12.88
C PHE A 82 7.68 -9.01 14.08
N ASN A 83 6.85 -9.26 15.09
CA ASN A 83 7.26 -9.97 16.30
C ASN A 83 7.58 -11.44 16.02
N ILE A 84 6.77 -12.12 15.20
CA ILE A 84 7.01 -13.50 14.78
C ILE A 84 8.34 -13.59 14.03
N SER A 85 8.53 -12.78 12.99
CA SER A 85 9.76 -12.78 12.20
C SER A 85 10.98 -12.44 13.05
N SER A 86 10.85 -11.46 13.94
CA SER A 86 11.92 -11.09 14.88
C SER A 86 12.25 -12.22 15.85
N TYR A 87 11.26 -12.94 16.38
CA TYR A 87 11.48 -14.07 17.28
C TYR A 87 12.16 -15.24 16.56
N ILE A 88 11.80 -15.51 15.30
CA ILE A 88 12.41 -16.57 14.49
C ILE A 88 13.90 -16.30 14.25
N VAL A 89 14.20 -15.04 13.92
CA VAL A 89 15.53 -14.59 13.53
C VAL A 89 16.44 -14.33 14.75
N ASN A 90 15.88 -13.83 15.85
CA ASN A 90 16.67 -13.39 17.01
C ASN A 90 16.44 -14.20 18.28
N GLY A 91 15.37 -14.99 18.39
CA GLY A 91 14.98 -15.64 19.65
C GLY A 91 16.06 -16.53 20.25
N TYR A 92 16.85 -17.22 19.41
CA TYR A 92 17.96 -18.07 19.86
C TYR A 92 19.11 -17.28 20.52
N ARG A 93 19.25 -15.99 20.23
CA ARG A 93 20.26 -15.12 20.83
C ARG A 93 19.94 -14.76 22.29
N PHE A 94 18.69 -14.99 22.71
CA PHE A 94 18.17 -14.66 24.03
C PHE A 94 17.61 -15.91 24.74
N PRO A 95 18.46 -16.89 25.07
CA PRO A 95 18.04 -18.19 25.60
C PRO A 95 17.28 -18.11 26.94
N PHE A 96 17.51 -17.06 27.75
CA PHE A 96 16.79 -16.87 29.02
C PHE A 96 15.26 -16.81 28.86
N ILE A 97 14.74 -16.39 27.69
CA ILE A 97 13.30 -16.29 27.42
C ILE A 97 12.65 -17.67 27.48
N VAL A 98 13.38 -18.73 27.13
CA VAL A 98 12.87 -20.11 27.18
C VAL A 98 12.65 -20.56 28.62
N THR A 99 13.27 -19.92 29.62
CA THR A 99 12.98 -20.21 31.04
C THR A 99 11.63 -19.64 31.51
N LEU A 100 10.96 -18.83 30.67
CA LEU A 100 9.74 -18.11 31.01
C LEU A 100 8.50 -18.82 30.45
N GLN A 101 7.37 -18.68 31.17
CA GLN A 101 6.06 -19.07 30.64
C GLN A 101 5.68 -18.17 29.46
N HIS A 102 5.20 -18.80 28.39
CA HIS A 102 4.87 -18.19 27.08
C HIS A 102 6.01 -17.30 26.50
N PRO A 103 7.12 -17.90 26.05
CA PRO A 103 8.31 -17.17 25.58
C PRO A 103 8.02 -16.11 24.51
N PHE A 104 7.23 -16.46 23.50
CA PHE A 104 6.86 -15.56 22.40
C PHE A 104 6.08 -14.31 22.88
N PHE A 105 5.15 -14.49 23.83
CA PHE A 105 4.42 -13.37 24.43
C PHE A 105 5.34 -12.44 25.22
N LYS A 106 6.28 -13.00 26.01
CA LYS A 106 7.28 -12.19 26.73
C LYS A 106 8.19 -11.44 25.77
N PHE A 107 8.63 -12.10 24.70
CA PHE A 107 9.40 -11.45 23.64
C PHE A 107 8.63 -10.27 23.06
N THR A 108 7.38 -10.47 22.69
CA THR A 108 6.53 -9.43 22.09
C THR A 108 6.30 -8.24 23.03
N VAL A 109 6.03 -8.49 24.31
CA VAL A 109 5.90 -7.43 25.33
C VAL A 109 7.18 -6.63 25.48
N ASN A 110 8.36 -7.23 25.28
CA ASN A 110 9.64 -6.52 25.36
C ASN A 110 10.04 -5.88 24.04
N ASN A 111 9.49 -6.32 22.92
CA ASN A 111 9.72 -5.78 21.58
C ASN A 111 8.73 -4.65 21.23
N PHE A 112 8.34 -3.85 22.24
CA PHE A 112 7.29 -2.84 22.11
C PHE A 112 7.80 -1.49 21.60
N ILE A 113 9.09 -1.18 21.78
CA ILE A 113 9.64 0.18 21.57
C ILE A 113 9.31 0.70 20.17
N VAL A 114 9.62 -0.06 19.13
CA VAL A 114 9.40 0.36 17.73
C VAL A 114 7.90 0.46 17.40
N PRO A 115 7.06 -0.57 17.64
CA PRO A 115 5.62 -0.45 17.43
C PRO A 115 4.97 0.73 18.16
N VAL A 116 5.26 0.91 19.45
CA VAL A 116 4.66 1.97 20.26
C VAL A 116 5.12 3.35 19.82
N ALA A 117 6.40 3.53 19.47
CA ALA A 117 6.90 4.79 18.92
C ALA A 117 6.16 5.17 17.63
N VAL A 118 5.96 4.21 16.72
CA VAL A 118 5.24 4.45 15.46
C VAL A 118 3.75 4.69 15.69
N ILE A 119 3.12 4.04 16.65
CA ILE A 119 1.73 4.35 17.06
C ILE A 119 1.62 5.78 17.56
N ILE A 120 2.54 6.23 18.42
CA ILE A 120 2.54 7.60 18.95
C ILE A 120 2.66 8.60 17.79
N VAL A 121 3.61 8.38 16.88
CA VAL A 121 3.84 9.24 15.72
C VAL A 121 2.62 9.24 14.80
N PHE A 122 2.00 8.10 14.55
CA PHE A 122 0.76 8.01 13.79
C PHE A 122 -0.35 8.83 14.46
N VAL A 123 -0.61 8.63 15.76
CA VAL A 123 -1.69 9.31 16.48
C VAL A 123 -1.49 10.83 16.45
N VAL A 124 -0.28 11.32 16.71
CA VAL A 124 0.01 12.76 16.70
C VAL A 124 -0.23 13.36 15.32
N ASN A 125 0.38 12.80 14.27
CA ASN A 125 0.25 13.34 12.92
C ASN A 125 -1.16 13.13 12.34
N SER A 126 -1.85 12.06 12.72
CA SER A 126 -3.23 11.80 12.27
C SER A 126 -4.24 12.74 12.94
N ILE A 127 -4.05 13.11 14.21
CA ILE A 127 -4.87 14.14 14.86
C ILE A 127 -4.69 15.49 14.16
N GLU A 128 -3.44 15.85 13.83
CA GLU A 128 -3.14 17.09 13.12
C GLU A 128 -3.78 17.09 11.72
N ALA A 129 -3.56 16.05 10.92
CA ALA A 129 -4.15 15.92 9.59
C ALA A 129 -5.69 15.95 9.61
N GLN A 130 -6.33 15.24 10.54
CA GLN A 130 -7.80 15.27 10.65
C GLN A 130 -8.35 16.65 11.05
N LYS A 131 -7.58 17.43 11.80
CA LYS A 131 -7.98 18.78 12.24
C LYS A 131 -7.74 19.82 11.15
N THR A 132 -6.62 19.75 10.43
CA THR A 132 -6.21 20.80 9.47
C THR A 132 -6.65 20.50 8.04
N GLU A 133 -6.70 19.23 7.63
CA GLU A 133 -7.05 18.83 6.26
C GLU A 133 -8.53 18.47 6.15
N GLU A 134 -9.03 17.59 7.03
CA GLU A 134 -10.42 17.11 7.01
C GLU A 134 -11.40 17.99 7.80
N LEU A 135 -10.89 18.92 8.62
CA LEU A 135 -11.68 19.83 9.45
C LEU A 135 -12.69 19.11 10.36
N LEU A 136 -12.33 17.92 10.85
CA LEU A 136 -13.20 17.11 11.71
C LEU A 136 -13.30 17.71 13.12
N ASN A 137 -14.43 17.47 13.78
CA ASN A 137 -14.58 17.89 15.17
C ASN A 137 -13.79 16.97 16.13
N ASN A 138 -13.47 17.48 17.33
CA ASN A 138 -12.64 16.75 18.30
C ASN A 138 -13.23 15.39 18.70
N TRP A 139 -14.57 15.25 18.71
CA TRP A 139 -15.23 13.99 19.05
C TRP A 139 -15.07 12.93 17.97
N GLN A 140 -15.22 13.31 16.69
CA GLN A 140 -14.96 12.45 15.54
C GLN A 140 -13.50 12.00 15.51
N ILE A 141 -12.57 12.93 15.75
CA ILE A 141 -11.13 12.61 15.83
C ILE A 141 -10.88 11.60 16.95
N PHE A 142 -11.45 11.82 18.13
CA PHE A 142 -11.33 10.89 19.25
C PHE A 142 -11.86 9.50 18.90
N LEU A 143 -13.05 9.40 18.29
CA LEU A 143 -13.63 8.13 17.85
C LEU A 143 -12.75 7.44 16.81
N ASN A 144 -12.22 8.18 15.83
CA ASN A 144 -11.34 7.62 14.79
C ASN A 144 -10.07 7.03 15.40
N ILE A 145 -9.38 7.78 16.26
CA ILE A 145 -8.19 7.28 16.97
C ILE A 145 -8.52 6.09 17.86
N LEU A 146 -9.67 6.13 18.56
CA LEU A 146 -10.14 5.01 19.37
C LEU A 146 -10.39 3.77 18.51
N GLY A 147 -11.00 3.92 17.33
CA GLY A 147 -11.20 2.84 16.36
C GLY A 147 -9.89 2.18 15.97
N PHE A 148 -8.87 2.98 15.63
CA PHE A 148 -7.53 2.47 15.34
C PHE A 148 -6.93 1.68 16.52
N LEU A 149 -6.94 2.25 17.73
CA LEU A 149 -6.38 1.58 18.91
C LEU A 149 -7.13 0.28 19.26
N ILE A 150 -8.47 0.28 19.16
CA ILE A 150 -9.29 -0.92 19.33
C ILE A 150 -8.93 -1.97 18.28
N GLY A 151 -8.73 -1.58 17.02
CA GLY A 151 -8.32 -2.49 15.96
C GLY A 151 -6.96 -3.13 16.25
N VAL A 152 -5.97 -2.32 16.63
CA VAL A 152 -4.61 -2.80 16.96
C VAL A 152 -4.67 -3.79 18.13
N LEU A 153 -5.29 -3.39 19.23
CA LEU A 153 -5.40 -4.23 20.43
C LEU A 153 -6.23 -5.48 20.16
N GLY A 154 -7.34 -5.34 19.45
CA GLY A 154 -8.23 -6.44 19.08
C GLY A 154 -7.49 -7.52 18.29
N PHE A 155 -6.70 -7.15 17.29
CA PHE A 155 -5.93 -8.12 16.52
C PHE A 155 -4.81 -8.78 17.34
N ILE A 156 -4.10 -8.00 18.17
CA ILE A 156 -3.04 -8.53 19.04
C ILE A 156 -3.63 -9.56 20.04
N ILE A 157 -4.75 -9.22 20.69
CA ILE A 157 -5.45 -10.12 21.62
C ILE A 157 -5.91 -11.38 20.89
N PHE A 158 -6.57 -11.23 19.74
CA PHE A 158 -7.01 -12.35 18.90
C PHE A 158 -5.84 -13.31 18.57
N SER A 159 -4.69 -12.75 18.17
CA SER A 159 -3.48 -13.52 17.84
C SER A 159 -2.93 -14.28 19.06
N PHE A 160 -2.89 -13.66 20.23
CA PHE A 160 -2.42 -14.32 21.46
C PHE A 160 -3.41 -15.33 22.02
N VAL A 161 -4.73 -15.13 21.88
CA VAL A 161 -5.74 -16.16 22.20
C VAL A 161 -5.48 -17.41 21.37
N TYR A 162 -5.19 -17.26 20.07
CA TYR A 162 -4.77 -18.37 19.22
C TYR A 162 -3.47 -19.02 19.71
N PHE A 163 -2.40 -18.23 19.92
CA PHE A 163 -1.10 -18.78 20.31
C PHE A 163 -1.09 -19.43 21.69
N PHE A 164 -1.87 -18.94 22.67
CA PHE A 164 -1.97 -19.58 23.98
C PHE A 164 -2.73 -20.91 23.91
N ARG A 165 -3.68 -21.07 22.98
CA ARG A 165 -4.37 -22.34 22.75
C ARG A 165 -3.48 -23.36 22.02
N THR A 166 -2.60 -22.92 21.13
CA THR A 166 -1.76 -23.83 20.32
C THR A 166 -0.40 -24.13 20.93
N ASN A 167 0.17 -23.23 21.73
CA ASN A 167 1.46 -23.44 22.38
C ASN A 167 1.32 -24.27 23.66
N LYS A 168 1.92 -25.47 23.66
CA LYS A 168 2.05 -26.30 24.87
C LYS A 168 3.17 -25.75 25.75
N ASP A 169 2.88 -25.50 27.03
CA ASP A 169 3.87 -24.98 27.98
C ASP A 169 4.98 -25.99 28.32
N ILE A 170 6.18 -25.46 28.57
CA ILE A 170 7.37 -26.20 29.01
C ILE A 170 7.07 -27.05 30.26
N LYS A 171 6.22 -26.58 31.17
CA LYS A 171 5.85 -27.33 32.38
C LYS A 171 5.17 -28.68 32.10
N ARG A 172 4.50 -28.85 30.95
CA ARG A 172 3.99 -30.17 30.52
C ARG A 172 5.09 -31.11 30.04
N TYR A 173 6.23 -30.60 29.58
CA TYR A 173 7.39 -31.42 29.21
C TYR A 173 8.15 -31.97 30.42
N PHE A 174 7.99 -31.34 31.59
CA PHE A 174 8.61 -31.78 32.85
C PHE A 174 7.72 -32.73 33.68
N GLY A 175 6.46 -32.98 33.30
CA GLY A 175 5.46 -33.50 34.24
C GLY A 175 4.70 -34.79 33.91
N VAL A 176 4.30 -35.07 32.66
CA VAL A 176 3.41 -36.22 32.40
C VAL A 176 3.63 -36.81 31.01
N GLU A 177 3.87 -38.12 31.01
CA GLU A 177 3.83 -39.11 29.93
C GLU A 177 4.53 -38.82 28.60
N LYS A 178 5.29 -39.83 28.17
CA LYS A 178 5.71 -40.09 26.79
C LYS A 178 4.49 -40.36 25.89
N GLU A 179 3.47 -39.50 25.90
CA GLU A 179 2.48 -39.52 24.84
C GLU A 179 3.22 -39.18 23.55
N LYS A 180 3.29 -40.16 22.66
CA LYS A 180 3.72 -40.04 21.27
C LYS A 180 2.98 -38.85 20.66
N LEU A 181 3.62 -37.68 20.71
CA LEU A 181 3.22 -36.50 19.97
C LEU A 181 3.28 -36.89 18.49
N LYS A 182 2.15 -37.33 17.93
CA LYS A 182 1.92 -37.33 16.50
C LYS A 182 2.17 -35.90 16.05
N ALA A 183 3.39 -35.62 15.56
CA ALA A 183 3.70 -34.39 14.90
C ALA A 183 2.61 -34.21 13.83
N LYS A 184 1.78 -33.17 13.97
CA LYS A 184 0.79 -32.82 12.95
C LYS A 184 1.53 -32.87 11.61
N ARG A 185 1.10 -33.75 10.70
CA ARG A 185 1.78 -34.05 9.43
C ARG A 185 2.01 -32.74 8.68
N ILE A 186 3.23 -32.21 8.75
CA ILE A 186 3.72 -31.17 7.85
C ILE A 186 4.34 -31.90 6.64
N ILE A 187 4.28 -31.27 5.48
CA ILE A 187 4.90 -31.78 4.26
C ILE A 187 6.41 -32.02 4.53
N LYS A 188 6.91 -33.21 4.20
CA LYS A 188 8.29 -33.70 4.48
C LYS A 188 9.47 -32.72 4.17
N PRO A 189 9.47 -31.86 3.14
CA PRO A 189 10.57 -30.93 2.90
C PRO A 189 10.66 -29.81 3.95
N ILE A 190 9.52 -29.32 4.46
CA ILE A 190 9.48 -28.23 5.45
C ILE A 190 10.08 -28.71 6.77
N THR A 191 9.78 -29.95 7.20
CA THR A 191 10.35 -30.52 8.44
C THR A 191 11.87 -30.62 8.36
N LYS A 192 12.43 -31.02 7.22
CA LYS A 192 13.89 -31.13 7.03
C LYS A 192 14.61 -29.78 7.12
N ILE A 193 14.01 -28.71 6.59
CA ILE A 193 14.56 -27.34 6.70
C ILE A 193 14.53 -26.87 8.16
N LEU A 194 13.40 -27.12 8.85
CA LEU A 194 13.25 -26.77 10.26
C LEU A 194 14.24 -27.52 11.15
N ASP A 195 14.49 -28.80 10.88
CA ASP A 195 15.45 -29.64 11.63
C ASP A 195 16.89 -29.15 11.44
N LYS A 196 17.29 -28.77 10.21
CA LYS A 196 18.60 -28.15 9.96
C LYS A 196 18.76 -26.81 10.67
N ASP A 197 17.72 -25.98 10.69
CA ASP A 197 17.71 -24.73 11.47
C ASP A 197 17.84 -25.00 12.97
N LYS A 198 17.23 -26.08 13.46
CA LYS A 198 17.34 -26.51 14.87
C LYS A 198 18.79 -26.79 15.22
N GLN A 199 19.45 -27.64 14.44
CA GLN A 199 20.84 -28.05 14.67
C GLN A 199 21.80 -26.85 14.60
N TRP A 200 21.62 -25.96 13.61
CA TRP A 200 22.42 -24.75 13.51
C TRP A 200 22.24 -23.81 14.70
N LYS A 201 20.99 -23.59 15.14
CA LYS A 201 20.72 -22.77 16.33
C LYS A 201 21.22 -23.41 17.62
N GLN A 202 21.22 -24.74 17.73
CA GLN A 202 21.85 -25.44 18.86
C GLN A 202 23.34 -25.14 18.94
N GLN A 203 24.07 -25.24 17.82
CA GLN A 203 25.50 -24.91 17.75
C GLN A 203 25.78 -23.43 18.02
N MET A 204 24.88 -22.54 17.57
CA MET A 204 25.05 -21.09 17.71
C MET A 204 24.53 -20.51 19.04
N SER A 205 23.80 -21.30 19.84
CA SER A 205 23.33 -20.90 21.17
C SER A 205 24.37 -21.31 22.21
N PRO A 206 25.17 -20.39 22.76
CA PRO A 206 26.21 -20.74 23.73
C PRO A 206 25.59 -21.28 25.02
N ASN A 207 26.19 -22.35 25.54
CA ASN A 207 25.86 -22.94 26.85
C ASN A 207 26.88 -22.59 27.94
N ASP A 208 28.00 -21.97 27.56
CA ASP A 208 29.18 -21.90 28.43
C ASP A 208 29.14 -20.72 29.41
N ASN A 209 28.10 -19.88 29.36
CA ASN A 209 27.94 -18.75 30.27
C ASN A 209 26.48 -18.42 30.62
N LYS A 210 26.29 -17.80 31.79
CA LYS A 210 24.99 -17.39 32.35
C LYS A 210 24.18 -16.41 31.48
N TYR A 211 24.82 -15.71 30.55
CA TYR A 211 24.23 -14.61 29.78
C TYR A 211 23.98 -14.95 28.32
N GLY A 212 24.56 -16.04 27.82
CA GLY A 212 24.55 -16.39 26.41
C GLY A 212 25.43 -15.47 25.55
N ARG A 213 25.11 -15.38 24.26
CA ARG A 213 25.79 -14.50 23.29
C ARG A 213 25.43 -13.02 23.48
N TRP A 214 24.28 -12.75 24.11
CA TRP A 214 23.75 -11.40 24.29
C TRP A 214 23.30 -11.19 25.73
N ARG A 215 24.03 -10.35 26.47
CA ARG A 215 23.75 -10.10 27.89
C ARG A 215 22.43 -9.37 28.07
N VAL A 216 21.54 -9.99 28.85
CA VAL A 216 20.27 -9.42 29.30
C VAL A 216 20.17 -9.61 30.81
N GLU A 217 19.98 -8.53 31.55
CA GLU A 217 19.88 -8.55 33.02
C GLU A 217 18.45 -8.39 33.51
N THR A 218 17.67 -7.56 32.84
CA THR A 218 16.28 -7.29 33.23
C THR A 218 15.35 -7.33 32.03
N TYR A 219 14.09 -7.68 32.28
CA TYR A 219 13.04 -7.73 31.27
C TYR A 219 11.71 -7.23 31.84
N LEU A 220 10.84 -6.77 30.95
CA LEU A 220 9.50 -6.31 31.27
C LEU A 220 8.53 -7.49 31.32
N THR A 221 7.74 -7.57 32.39
CA THR A 221 6.63 -8.53 32.47
C THR A 221 5.36 -7.95 31.86
N PRO A 222 4.37 -8.77 31.46
CA PRO A 222 3.08 -8.30 30.93
C PRO A 222 2.29 -7.41 31.88
N LYS A 223 2.57 -7.46 33.19
CA LYS A 223 2.00 -6.56 34.20
C LYS A 223 2.83 -5.26 34.36
N LEU A 224 3.66 -4.92 33.37
CA LEU A 224 4.57 -3.78 33.34
C LEU A 224 5.58 -3.71 34.51
N LYS A 225 5.84 -4.84 35.19
CA LYS A 225 6.87 -4.92 36.24
C LYS A 225 8.20 -5.38 35.66
N VAL A 226 9.29 -4.71 36.02
CA VAL A 226 10.65 -5.12 35.66
C VAL A 226 11.09 -6.30 36.54
N LYS A 227 11.62 -7.36 35.93
CA LYS A 227 12.17 -8.53 36.63
C LYS A 227 13.58 -8.87 36.12
N LYS A 228 14.36 -9.54 36.96
CA LYS A 228 15.69 -10.06 36.57
C LYS A 228 15.57 -11.29 35.67
N SER A 229 16.43 -11.37 34.66
CA SER A 229 16.58 -12.58 33.85
C SER A 229 17.07 -13.75 34.72
N ARG A 230 16.62 -14.95 34.40
CA ARG A 230 17.03 -16.18 35.10
C ARG A 230 18.21 -16.80 34.38
N ASP A 231 19.01 -17.51 35.16
CA ASP A 231 20.05 -18.36 34.61
C ASP A 231 19.41 -19.52 33.84
N PHE A 232 19.94 -19.79 32.64
CA PHE A 232 19.46 -20.84 31.75
C PHE A 232 20.51 -21.94 31.49
N SER A 233 21.74 -21.77 32.01
CA SER A 233 22.86 -22.71 31.84
C SER A 233 22.56 -24.16 32.25
N HIS A 234 21.55 -24.35 33.11
CA HIS A 234 21.18 -25.64 33.67
C HIS A 234 20.18 -26.41 32.79
N TYR A 235 19.65 -25.80 31.72
CA TYR A 235 18.69 -26.45 30.81
C TYR A 235 19.41 -27.13 29.64
N PRO A 236 19.02 -28.36 29.27
CA PRO A 236 19.59 -29.03 28.10
C PRO A 236 19.23 -28.26 26.82
N GLN A 237 20.23 -28.06 25.95
CA GLN A 237 20.10 -27.32 24.68
C GLN A 237 18.96 -27.81 23.79
N GLU A 238 18.65 -29.11 23.84
CA GLU A 238 17.57 -29.68 23.07
C GLU A 238 16.20 -29.13 23.49
N LEU A 239 15.97 -28.87 24.78
CA LEU A 239 14.74 -28.25 25.27
C LEU A 239 14.65 -26.78 24.84
N ILE A 240 15.76 -26.04 24.96
CA ILE A 240 15.84 -24.63 24.56
C ILE A 240 15.44 -24.48 23.09
N THR A 241 16.03 -25.32 22.24
CA THR A 241 15.79 -25.28 20.79
C THR A 241 14.44 -25.84 20.38
N LYS A 242 13.90 -26.84 21.08
CA LYS A 242 12.54 -27.35 20.82
C LYS A 242 11.46 -26.30 21.10
N THR A 243 11.60 -25.50 22.17
CA THR A 243 10.64 -24.43 22.48
C THR A 243 10.76 -23.23 21.54
N LEU A 244 11.98 -22.87 21.13
CA LEU A 244 12.18 -21.86 20.07
C LEU A 244 11.52 -22.31 18.76
N HIS A 245 11.62 -23.60 18.44
CA HIS A 245 11.12 -24.18 17.19
C HIS A 245 9.60 -24.31 17.09
N GLN A 246 8.90 -24.52 18.20
CA GLN A 246 7.43 -24.62 18.19
C GLN A 246 6.76 -23.36 17.61
N ASN A 247 7.38 -22.19 17.76
CA ASN A 247 6.87 -20.94 17.22
C ASN A 247 7.10 -20.77 15.70
N HIS A 248 7.99 -21.54 15.08
CA HIS A 248 8.12 -21.58 13.61
C HIS A 248 6.83 -22.13 12.96
N TYR A 249 6.18 -23.11 13.59
CA TYR A 249 4.91 -23.66 13.09
C TYR A 249 3.78 -22.61 13.11
N ASN A 250 3.68 -21.86 14.21
CA ASN A 250 2.74 -20.75 14.33
C ASN A 250 2.96 -19.68 13.26
N SER A 251 4.22 -19.39 12.91
CA SER A 251 4.56 -18.47 11.83
C SER A 251 4.14 -18.96 10.45
N VAL A 252 4.29 -20.26 10.17
CA VAL A 252 3.84 -20.84 8.89
C VAL A 252 2.32 -20.74 8.79
N ILE A 253 1.58 -21.08 9.84
CA ILE A 253 0.11 -20.93 9.84
C ILE A 253 -0.28 -19.48 9.68
N TYR A 254 0.35 -18.57 10.41
CA TYR A 254 0.09 -17.14 10.30
C TYR A 254 0.33 -16.64 8.86
N GLY A 255 1.39 -17.13 8.21
CA GLY A 255 1.65 -16.81 6.81
C GLY A 255 0.62 -17.37 5.83
N ILE A 256 0.15 -18.61 6.04
CA ILE A 256 -0.94 -19.20 5.24
C ILE A 256 -2.22 -18.38 5.43
N PHE A 257 -2.53 -17.97 6.66
CA PHE A 257 -3.69 -17.12 6.95
C PHE A 257 -3.62 -15.77 6.22
N ILE A 258 -2.48 -15.07 6.28
CA ILE A 258 -2.30 -13.79 5.55
C ILE A 258 -2.40 -13.98 4.04
N LEU A 259 -1.78 -15.03 3.48
CA LEU A 259 -1.89 -15.35 2.06
C LEU A 259 -3.32 -15.67 1.63
N GLY A 260 -4.06 -16.43 2.45
CA GLY A 260 -5.48 -16.70 2.24
C GLY A 260 -6.31 -15.43 2.26
N LEU A 261 -6.05 -14.52 3.22
CA LEU A 261 -6.72 -13.23 3.30
C LEU A 261 -6.46 -12.37 2.06
N ILE A 262 -5.21 -12.23 1.63
CA ILE A 262 -4.85 -11.49 0.41
C ILE A 262 -5.56 -12.08 -0.81
N THR A 263 -5.53 -13.41 -0.97
CA THR A 263 -6.16 -14.11 -2.09
C THR A 263 -7.67 -13.86 -2.12
N PHE A 264 -8.31 -13.93 -0.95
CA PHE A 264 -9.72 -13.60 -0.77
C PHE A 264 -10.01 -12.15 -1.20
N LEU A 265 -9.22 -11.19 -0.73
CA LEU A 265 -9.40 -9.78 -1.08
C LEU A 265 -9.22 -9.51 -2.58
N ILE A 266 -8.20 -10.09 -3.22
CA ILE A 266 -7.98 -9.94 -4.67
C ILE A 266 -9.19 -10.47 -5.45
N PHE A 267 -9.73 -11.61 -5.03
CA PHE A 267 -10.86 -12.24 -5.71
C PHE A 267 -12.14 -11.41 -5.60
N PHE A 268 -12.42 -10.83 -4.44
CA PHE A 268 -13.64 -10.08 -4.16
C PHE A 268 -13.51 -8.55 -4.33
N ASN A 269 -12.38 -8.05 -4.83
CA ASN A 269 -12.12 -6.61 -4.99
C ASN A 269 -13.09 -5.87 -5.95
N ASP A 270 -13.88 -6.58 -6.76
CA ASP A 270 -14.89 -5.93 -7.60
C ASP A 270 -16.13 -5.48 -6.79
N LEU A 271 -16.31 -5.97 -5.56
CA LEU A 271 -17.42 -5.58 -4.69
C LEU A 271 -17.04 -4.37 -3.85
N HIS A 272 -17.91 -3.36 -3.84
CA HIS A 272 -17.68 -2.08 -3.15
C HIS A 272 -17.30 -2.24 -1.67
N PHE A 273 -17.87 -3.23 -0.99
CA PHE A 273 -17.58 -3.54 0.42
C PHE A 273 -16.12 -3.95 0.68
N PHE A 274 -15.43 -4.55 -0.29
CA PHE A 274 -14.05 -5.01 -0.13
C PHE A 274 -13.01 -3.98 -0.63
N ASN A 275 -13.44 -2.76 -0.96
CA ASN A 275 -12.56 -1.62 -1.23
C ASN A 275 -11.97 -1.08 0.08
N PHE A 276 -11.01 -1.81 0.65
CA PHE A 276 -10.34 -1.40 1.87
C PHE A 276 -9.42 -0.19 1.64
N PRO A 277 -9.14 0.59 2.70
CA PRO A 277 -8.17 1.69 2.63
C PRO A 277 -6.83 1.22 2.06
N ALA A 278 -6.17 2.05 1.25
CA ALA A 278 -4.87 1.75 0.64
C ALA A 278 -3.82 1.25 1.65
N VAL A 279 -3.82 1.85 2.83
CA VAL A 279 -2.91 1.52 3.94
C VAL A 279 -3.08 0.07 4.42
N VAL A 280 -4.29 -0.49 4.35
CA VAL A 280 -4.55 -1.90 4.70
C VAL A 280 -3.86 -2.83 3.72
N SER A 281 -3.99 -2.56 2.42
CA SER A 281 -3.32 -3.32 1.36
C SER A 281 -1.79 -3.26 1.50
N PHE A 282 -1.26 -2.09 1.84
CA PHE A 282 0.17 -1.94 2.14
C PHE A 282 0.60 -2.84 3.31
N PHE A 283 -0.11 -2.82 4.44
CA PHE A 283 0.27 -3.64 5.61
C PHE A 283 0.15 -5.13 5.33
N LEU A 284 -0.89 -5.58 4.61
CA LEU A 284 -1.02 -6.98 4.18
C LEU A 284 0.14 -7.41 3.29
N PHE A 285 0.55 -6.56 2.33
CA PHE A 285 1.69 -6.83 1.46
C PHE A 285 3.01 -6.90 2.25
N ILE A 286 3.27 -5.93 3.12
CA ILE A 286 4.49 -5.92 3.95
C ILE A 286 4.55 -7.10 4.92
N ASN A 287 3.41 -7.59 5.41
CA ASN A 287 3.36 -8.83 6.21
C ASN A 287 3.96 -10.01 5.46
N LEU A 288 3.69 -10.12 4.16
CA LEU A 288 4.28 -11.16 3.33
C LEU A 288 5.81 -11.00 3.27
N PHE A 289 6.33 -9.78 3.16
CA PHE A 289 7.78 -9.53 3.17
C PHE A 289 8.43 -9.94 4.49
N PHE A 290 7.82 -9.65 5.64
CA PHE A 290 8.35 -10.11 6.92
C PHE A 290 8.37 -11.63 7.04
N LEU A 291 7.30 -12.30 6.59
CA LEU A 291 7.20 -13.75 6.63
C LEU A 291 8.18 -14.42 5.66
N LEU A 292 8.29 -13.90 4.43
CA LEU A 292 9.29 -14.34 3.45
C LEU A 292 10.70 -14.13 3.98
N TYR A 293 11.01 -12.97 4.55
CA TYR A 293 12.32 -12.72 5.17
C TYR A 293 12.64 -13.74 6.27
N SER A 294 11.67 -14.08 7.10
CA SER A 294 11.85 -15.12 8.13
C SER A 294 12.15 -16.49 7.50
N LEU A 295 11.50 -16.84 6.39
CA LEU A 295 11.75 -18.07 5.63
C LEU A 295 13.12 -18.06 4.95
N PHE A 296 13.51 -16.96 4.30
CA PHE A 296 14.85 -16.79 3.72
C PHE A 296 15.93 -16.89 4.80
N HIS A 297 15.69 -16.35 5.99
CA HIS A 297 16.61 -16.50 7.11
C HIS A 297 16.73 -17.95 7.58
N LEU A 298 15.65 -18.74 7.55
CA LEU A 298 15.74 -20.17 7.84
C LEU A 298 16.64 -20.90 6.84
N LEU A 299 16.66 -20.49 5.57
CA LEU A 299 17.45 -21.12 4.51
C LEU A 299 18.91 -20.63 4.50
N PHE A 300 19.11 -19.31 4.52
CA PHE A 300 20.40 -18.67 4.25
C PHE A 300 21.09 -18.09 5.51
N LYS A 301 20.44 -18.17 6.67
CA LYS A 301 20.98 -17.67 7.96
C LYS A 301 21.41 -16.20 7.86
N GLU A 302 22.61 -15.87 8.32
CA GLU A 302 23.14 -14.50 8.35
C GLU A 302 23.34 -13.90 6.95
N TRP A 303 23.43 -14.74 5.90
CA TRP A 303 23.52 -14.29 4.51
C TRP A 303 22.17 -13.88 3.92
N SER A 304 21.07 -14.02 4.67
CA SER A 304 19.72 -13.75 4.15
C SER A 304 19.56 -12.33 3.61
N VAL A 305 20.16 -11.33 4.26
CA VAL A 305 20.11 -9.94 3.78
C VAL A 305 20.79 -9.80 2.42
N LEU A 306 22.02 -10.34 2.28
CA LEU A 306 22.75 -10.28 1.01
C LEU A 306 21.99 -10.98 -0.11
N VAL A 307 21.49 -12.19 0.17
CA VAL A 307 20.71 -12.97 -0.81
C VAL A 307 19.43 -12.25 -1.20
N THR A 308 18.71 -11.63 -0.25
CA THR A 308 17.52 -10.84 -0.56
C THR A 308 17.85 -9.62 -1.42
N VAL A 309 18.95 -8.91 -1.15
CA VAL A 309 19.38 -7.76 -1.96
C VAL A 309 19.78 -8.21 -3.37
N ILE A 310 20.57 -9.27 -3.51
CA ILE A 310 20.96 -9.81 -4.82
C ILE A 310 19.72 -10.23 -5.59
N LEU A 311 18.81 -11.00 -4.99
CA LEU A 311 17.57 -11.43 -5.63
C LEU A 311 16.74 -10.23 -6.09
N PHE A 312 16.60 -9.20 -5.24
CA PHE A 312 15.85 -7.99 -5.58
C PHE A 312 16.48 -7.25 -6.77
N VAL A 313 17.80 -7.05 -6.77
CA VAL A 313 18.54 -6.43 -7.88
C VAL A 313 18.41 -7.26 -9.15
N THR A 314 18.59 -8.58 -9.06
CA THR A 314 18.42 -9.49 -10.20
C THR A 314 17.02 -9.38 -10.78
N LEU A 315 15.98 -9.41 -9.93
CA LEU A 315 14.58 -9.27 -10.37
C LEU A 315 14.33 -7.91 -11.05
N LEU A 316 14.94 -6.83 -10.55
CA LEU A 316 14.86 -5.50 -11.18
C LEU A 316 15.61 -5.42 -12.52
N SER A 317 16.68 -6.19 -12.68
CA SER A 317 17.51 -6.22 -13.90
C SER A 317 16.97 -7.17 -14.99
N LEU A 318 16.03 -8.06 -14.67
CA LEU A 318 15.45 -8.96 -15.66
C LEU A 318 14.69 -8.16 -16.73
N PRO A 319 14.89 -8.44 -18.04
CA PRO A 319 14.12 -7.82 -19.11
C PRO A 319 12.63 -8.07 -18.88
N LYS A 320 11.84 -6.99 -18.78
CA LYS A 320 10.38 -7.07 -18.58
C LYS A 320 9.68 -7.92 -19.64
N GLU A 321 10.24 -7.95 -20.85
CA GLU A 321 9.71 -8.64 -22.02
C GLU A 321 9.74 -10.19 -21.92
N ASN A 322 10.61 -10.78 -21.08
CA ASN A 322 10.86 -12.24 -21.11
C ASN A 322 10.07 -13.08 -20.10
N PHE A 323 9.60 -12.51 -18.99
CA PHE A 323 8.91 -13.29 -17.93
C PHE A 323 7.45 -12.91 -17.72
N LEU A 324 7.04 -11.70 -18.11
CA LEU A 324 5.69 -11.19 -17.98
C LEU A 324 5.44 -10.28 -19.19
N ASN A 325 4.89 -10.83 -20.28
CA ASN A 325 4.36 -10.07 -21.43
C ASN A 325 3.15 -9.22 -20.99
N TYR A 326 3.41 -8.30 -20.07
CA TYR A 326 2.46 -7.40 -19.45
C TYR A 326 2.72 -6.02 -20.03
N ASN A 327 1.91 -5.69 -21.04
CA ASN A 327 1.85 -4.35 -21.60
C ASN A 327 0.55 -3.71 -21.13
N ASN A 328 0.66 -2.60 -20.41
CA ASN A 328 -0.49 -1.70 -20.18
C ASN A 328 -1.07 -1.35 -21.55
N SER A 329 -2.33 -1.71 -21.75
CA SER A 329 -3.00 -1.56 -23.05
C SER A 329 -3.94 -0.37 -23.00
N ALA A 330 -3.92 0.49 -24.01
CA ALA A 330 -5.00 1.43 -24.24
C ALA A 330 -6.19 0.68 -24.83
N TYR A 331 -7.29 0.66 -24.10
CA TYR A 331 -8.46 -0.13 -24.45
C TYR A 331 -9.09 0.37 -25.76
N GLY A 332 -9.45 -0.56 -26.64
CA GLY A 332 -9.97 -0.27 -27.98
C GLY A 332 -8.89 -0.22 -29.07
N LEU A 333 -7.61 -0.29 -28.73
CA LEU A 333 -6.53 -0.51 -29.69
C LEU A 333 -6.19 -2.00 -29.82
N LYS A 334 -5.77 -2.41 -31.03
CA LYS A 334 -5.26 -3.75 -31.32
C LYS A 334 -3.73 -3.70 -31.29
N TYR A 335 -3.15 -4.43 -30.35
CA TYR A 335 -1.71 -4.58 -30.23
C TYR A 335 -1.27 -5.84 -30.96
N TYR A 336 -0.49 -5.68 -32.03
CA TYR A 336 0.10 -6.78 -32.78
C TYR A 336 1.60 -6.85 -32.45
N ASN A 337 2.12 -8.05 -32.17
CA ASN A 337 3.54 -8.28 -31.83
C ASN A 337 4.50 -8.10 -33.02
N LYS A 338 4.10 -7.41 -34.08
CA LYS A 338 4.94 -7.20 -35.25
C LYS A 338 5.71 -5.91 -35.07
N ILE A 339 7.04 -6.01 -34.93
CA ILE A 339 7.95 -4.86 -34.98
C ILE A 339 7.72 -4.19 -36.34
N ILE A 340 7.21 -2.95 -36.32
CA ILE A 340 7.03 -2.15 -37.54
C ILE A 340 8.36 -1.45 -37.81
N GLU A 341 8.96 -1.66 -38.98
CA GLU A 341 10.13 -0.90 -39.40
C GLU A 341 9.81 0.59 -39.52
N LEU A 342 10.52 1.42 -38.76
CA LEU A 342 10.36 2.87 -38.70
C LEU A 342 10.47 3.59 -40.06
N LYS A 343 11.13 2.97 -41.06
CA LYS A 343 11.29 3.55 -42.40
C LYS A 343 9.96 3.73 -43.14
N ARG A 344 9.00 2.82 -42.98
CA ARG A 344 7.66 2.93 -43.59
C ARG A 344 6.84 4.08 -42.97
N TYR A 345 7.15 4.44 -41.73
CA TYR A 345 6.46 5.47 -40.96
C TYR A 345 6.67 6.89 -41.54
N LYS A 346 7.81 7.20 -42.15
CA LYS A 346 8.11 8.56 -42.68
C LYS A 346 7.18 8.98 -43.83
N HIS A 347 6.91 8.09 -44.77
CA HIS A 347 6.04 8.42 -45.91
C HIS A 347 4.56 8.50 -45.48
N ASP A 348 4.13 7.64 -44.55
CA ASP A 348 2.80 7.76 -43.94
C ASP A 348 2.67 9.05 -43.11
N LEU A 349 3.78 9.52 -42.50
CA LEU A 349 3.80 10.76 -41.72
C LEU A 349 3.44 11.97 -42.57
N GLU A 350 4.02 12.17 -43.76
CA GLU A 350 3.77 13.34 -44.61
C GLU A 350 2.33 13.39 -45.13
N LYS A 351 1.81 12.23 -45.56
CA LYS A 351 0.41 12.11 -46.00
C LYS A 351 -0.56 12.37 -44.84
N ASN A 352 -0.27 11.82 -43.66
CA ASN A 352 -1.08 12.06 -42.47
C ASN A 352 -0.98 13.50 -41.99
N LEU A 353 0.19 14.13 -42.07
CA LEU A 353 0.40 15.54 -41.71
C LEU A 353 -0.43 16.48 -42.58
N THR A 354 -0.46 16.25 -43.90
CA THR A 354 -1.24 17.07 -44.82
C THR A 354 -2.74 16.94 -44.53
N LYS A 355 -3.21 15.72 -44.29
CA LYS A 355 -4.61 15.45 -43.93
C LYS A 355 -4.98 16.07 -42.58
N ASP A 356 -4.11 15.95 -41.58
CA ASP A 356 -4.31 16.50 -40.25
C ASP A 356 -4.33 18.03 -40.25
N LYS A 357 -3.41 18.67 -41.00
CA LYS A 357 -3.41 20.11 -41.22
C LYS A 357 -4.70 20.59 -41.87
N SER A 358 -5.14 19.94 -42.95
CA SER A 358 -6.40 20.29 -43.63
C SER A 358 -7.62 20.14 -42.71
N SER A 359 -7.68 19.04 -41.94
CA SER A 359 -8.75 18.81 -40.95
C SER A 359 -8.75 19.87 -39.84
N THR A 360 -7.57 20.26 -39.34
CA THR A 360 -7.44 21.28 -38.30
C THR A 360 -7.79 22.67 -38.82
N ILE A 361 -7.45 22.99 -40.06
CA ILE A 361 -7.88 24.24 -40.72
C ILE A 361 -9.42 24.28 -40.85
N GLU A 362 -10.06 23.16 -41.18
CA GLU A 362 -11.54 23.07 -41.22
C GLU A 362 -12.14 23.38 -39.84
N ILE A 363 -11.58 22.79 -38.77
CA ILE A 363 -12.01 23.07 -37.38
C ILE A 363 -11.83 24.55 -37.04
N LEU A 364 -10.68 25.13 -37.38
CA LEU A 364 -10.38 26.53 -37.12
C LEU A 364 -11.34 27.48 -37.85
N ASN A 365 -11.68 27.17 -39.11
CA ASN A 365 -12.63 27.96 -39.88
C ASN A 365 -14.04 27.89 -39.29
N ASN A 366 -14.49 26.70 -38.85
CA ASN A 366 -15.76 26.54 -38.16
C ASN A 366 -15.80 27.31 -36.84
N TRP A 367 -14.70 27.25 -36.07
CA TRP A 367 -14.56 28.00 -34.82
C TRP A 367 -14.57 29.52 -35.06
N LYS A 368 -13.86 30.00 -36.08
CA LYS A 368 -13.80 31.41 -36.47
C LYS A 368 -15.19 31.91 -36.87
N ALA A 369 -15.91 31.16 -37.71
CA ALA A 369 -17.26 31.52 -38.15
C ALA A 369 -18.22 31.65 -36.98
N LYS A 370 -18.16 30.73 -36.01
CA LYS A 370 -18.98 30.75 -34.78
C LYS A 370 -18.71 31.98 -33.89
N ASN A 371 -17.47 32.48 -33.86
CA ASN A 371 -17.04 33.51 -32.91
C ASN A 371 -16.86 34.92 -33.52
N THR A 372 -16.98 35.06 -34.85
CA THR A 372 -16.87 36.36 -35.52
C THR A 372 -18.15 37.17 -35.26
N ASP A 373 -17.99 38.40 -34.77
CA ASP A 373 -19.11 39.30 -34.51
C ASP A 373 -19.52 40.08 -35.78
N ARG A 374 -20.62 40.85 -35.67
CA ARG A 374 -21.11 41.70 -36.78
C ARG A 374 -20.14 42.82 -37.18
N SER A 375 -19.12 43.11 -36.36
CA SER A 375 -18.13 44.16 -36.65
C SER A 375 -17.03 43.68 -37.61
N GLY A 376 -16.98 42.38 -37.93
CA GLY A 376 -15.99 41.80 -38.85
C GLY A 376 -14.59 41.69 -38.26
N ARG A 377 -14.39 41.99 -36.96
CA ARG A 377 -13.11 41.84 -36.29
C ARG A 377 -12.79 40.37 -36.05
N LEU A 378 -11.51 40.02 -36.14
CA LEU A 378 -11.06 38.65 -35.84
C LEU A 378 -11.34 38.29 -34.37
N PRO A 379 -11.96 37.13 -34.09
CA PRO A 379 -12.21 36.70 -32.73
C PRO A 379 -10.91 36.37 -31.99
N LYS A 380 -10.87 36.65 -30.68
CA LYS A 380 -9.77 36.23 -29.81
C LYS A 380 -9.82 34.72 -29.59
N ILE A 381 -8.71 34.05 -29.86
CA ILE A 381 -8.54 32.62 -29.65
C ILE A 381 -7.92 32.37 -28.27
N ILE A 382 -8.44 31.37 -27.55
CA ILE A 382 -7.92 30.97 -26.24
C ILE A 382 -7.34 29.55 -26.32
N PHE A 383 -6.12 29.41 -25.80
CA PHE A 383 -5.44 28.14 -25.57
C PHE A 383 -5.36 27.90 -24.07
N VAL A 384 -5.89 26.78 -23.60
CA VAL A 384 -5.81 26.39 -22.19
C VAL A 384 -4.68 25.38 -22.03
N ASN A 385 -3.73 25.67 -21.17
CA ASN A 385 -2.67 24.75 -20.78
C ASN A 385 -2.79 24.41 -19.28
N THR A 386 -2.83 23.13 -18.94
CA THR A 386 -3.08 22.65 -17.57
C THR A 386 -1.86 21.90 -17.02
N SER A 387 -1.46 22.22 -15.79
CA SER A 387 -0.34 21.53 -15.14
C SER A 387 -0.77 20.18 -14.56
N GLY A 388 0.21 19.27 -14.43
CA GLY A 388 0.04 18.04 -13.66
C GLY A 388 0.03 18.28 -12.15
N GLY A 389 -0.40 17.28 -11.39
CA GLY A 389 -0.46 17.33 -9.92
C GLY A 389 -1.58 16.49 -9.31
N GLY A 390 -1.91 15.36 -9.94
CA GLY A 390 -2.95 14.45 -9.47
C GLY A 390 -4.33 15.11 -9.30
N LEU A 391 -5.12 14.60 -8.35
CA LEU A 391 -6.49 15.04 -8.14
C LEU A 391 -6.58 16.53 -7.76
N LYS A 392 -5.62 17.05 -7.00
CA LYS A 392 -5.55 18.46 -6.61
C LYS A 392 -5.46 19.38 -7.84
N ALA A 393 -4.59 19.05 -8.80
CA ALA A 393 -4.51 19.79 -10.05
C ALA A 393 -5.82 19.68 -10.86
N GLY A 394 -6.43 18.49 -10.91
CA GLY A 394 -7.73 18.29 -11.58
C GLY A 394 -8.85 19.14 -11.00
N LEU A 395 -8.98 19.17 -9.66
CA LEU A 395 -9.96 19.99 -8.95
C LEU A 395 -9.73 21.48 -9.19
N TRP A 396 -8.49 21.93 -9.11
CA TRP A 396 -8.13 23.31 -9.37
C TRP A 396 -8.45 23.71 -10.81
N THR A 397 -8.05 22.89 -11.79
CA THR A 397 -8.35 23.12 -13.20
C THR A 397 -9.85 23.18 -13.45
N TYR A 398 -10.63 22.23 -12.94
CA TYR A 398 -12.08 22.27 -13.08
C TYR A 398 -12.70 23.53 -12.48
N LYS A 399 -12.26 23.91 -11.26
CA LYS A 399 -12.77 25.11 -10.56
C LYS A 399 -12.45 26.39 -11.33
N VAL A 400 -11.23 26.54 -11.82
CA VAL A 400 -10.82 27.73 -12.60
C VAL A 400 -11.59 27.82 -13.91
N LEU A 401 -11.68 26.73 -14.68
CA LEU A 401 -12.37 26.74 -15.97
C LEU A 401 -13.87 26.98 -15.82
N SER A 402 -14.52 26.34 -14.84
CA SER A 402 -15.95 26.55 -14.56
C SER A 402 -16.22 27.97 -14.07
N TYR A 403 -15.35 28.54 -13.22
CA TYR A 403 -15.49 29.91 -12.74
C TYR A 403 -15.30 30.95 -13.85
N LEU A 404 -14.24 30.82 -14.65
CA LEU A 404 -14.00 31.69 -15.81
C LEU A 404 -15.17 31.67 -16.79
N ASP A 405 -15.73 30.50 -17.05
CA ASP A 405 -16.89 30.38 -17.92
C ASP A 405 -18.15 31.01 -17.32
N SER A 406 -18.35 30.88 -16.01
CA SER A 406 -19.45 31.51 -15.29
C SER A 406 -19.38 33.04 -15.37
N ILE A 407 -18.24 33.66 -15.06
CA ILE A 407 -18.11 35.12 -15.05
C ILE A 407 -18.08 35.72 -16.46
N THR A 408 -17.83 34.90 -17.48
CA THR A 408 -17.86 35.32 -18.89
C THR A 408 -19.15 34.90 -19.61
N ASN A 409 -20.15 34.38 -18.88
CA ASN A 409 -21.41 33.91 -19.44
C ASN A 409 -21.24 32.96 -20.64
N GLY A 410 -20.32 32.00 -20.54
CA GLY A 410 -20.04 31.02 -21.60
C GLY A 410 -19.09 31.49 -22.70
N LYS A 411 -18.67 32.77 -22.69
CA LYS A 411 -17.79 33.32 -23.73
C LYS A 411 -16.39 32.70 -23.68
N PHE A 412 -15.88 32.39 -22.49
CA PHE A 412 -14.61 31.69 -22.32
C PHE A 412 -14.61 30.33 -23.03
N TYR A 413 -15.62 29.48 -22.79
CA TYR A 413 -15.72 28.17 -23.45
C TYR A 413 -15.80 28.30 -24.98
N ASN A 414 -16.60 29.25 -25.47
CA ASN A 414 -16.76 29.48 -26.91
C ASN A 414 -15.47 29.97 -27.60
N GLN A 415 -14.67 30.80 -26.91
CA GLN A 415 -13.38 31.29 -27.42
C GLN A 415 -12.23 30.29 -27.24
N THR A 416 -12.41 29.25 -26.43
CA THR A 416 -11.40 28.21 -26.24
C THR A 416 -11.35 27.31 -27.47
N PHE A 417 -10.20 27.29 -28.16
CA PHE A 417 -9.98 26.47 -29.34
C PHE A 417 -9.35 25.13 -28.99
N LEU A 418 -8.37 25.15 -28.07
CA LEU A 418 -7.60 23.97 -27.70
C LEU A 418 -7.34 23.94 -26.18
N ILE A 419 -7.49 22.75 -25.62
CA ILE A 419 -7.10 22.40 -24.25
C ILE A 419 -5.96 21.38 -24.33
N THR A 420 -4.87 21.66 -23.63
CA THR A 420 -3.73 20.75 -23.50
C THR A 420 -3.13 20.84 -22.10
N GLY A 421 -2.18 19.98 -21.77
CA GLY A 421 -1.58 19.94 -20.45
C GLY A 421 -1.08 18.56 -20.07
N ALA A 422 -1.06 18.26 -18.77
CA ALA A 422 -0.54 17.02 -18.23
C ALA A 422 -1.36 16.45 -17.08
N SER A 423 -1.40 15.11 -16.98
CA SER A 423 -1.82 14.34 -15.80
C SER A 423 -3.19 14.81 -15.24
N GLY A 424 -3.29 15.06 -13.94
CA GLY A 424 -4.53 15.42 -13.26
C GLY A 424 -5.23 16.67 -13.78
N GLY A 425 -4.49 17.69 -14.25
CA GLY A 425 -5.07 18.89 -14.85
C GLY A 425 -5.92 18.54 -16.08
N MET A 426 -5.45 17.60 -16.91
CA MET A 426 -6.21 17.13 -18.07
C MET A 426 -7.49 16.39 -17.69
N LEU A 427 -7.52 15.68 -16.55
CA LEU A 427 -8.75 15.05 -16.05
C LEU A 427 -9.81 16.10 -15.71
N GLY A 428 -9.43 17.15 -14.99
CA GLY A 428 -10.33 18.25 -14.64
C GLY A 428 -10.82 19.01 -15.87
N ALA A 429 -9.93 19.26 -16.84
CA ALA A 429 -10.27 19.95 -18.07
C ALA A 429 -11.18 19.11 -18.98
N ALA A 430 -10.92 17.82 -19.13
CA ALA A 430 -11.76 16.89 -19.88
C ALA A 430 -13.15 16.77 -19.25
N TYR A 431 -13.23 16.71 -17.91
CA TYR A 431 -14.50 16.68 -17.18
C TYR A 431 -15.32 17.96 -17.38
N TYR A 432 -14.69 19.13 -17.23
CA TYR A 432 -15.32 20.43 -17.53
C TYR A 432 -15.86 20.48 -18.97
N ARG A 433 -15.02 20.08 -19.93
CA ARG A 433 -15.35 20.07 -21.36
C ARG A 433 -16.56 19.19 -21.68
N GLU A 434 -16.61 17.97 -21.14
CA GLU A 434 -17.76 17.07 -21.34
C GLU A 434 -19.03 17.63 -20.70
N LEU A 435 -18.96 18.17 -19.48
CA LEU A 435 -20.14 18.75 -18.82
C LEU A 435 -20.72 19.92 -19.63
N LYS A 436 -19.87 20.81 -20.15
CA LYS A 436 -20.31 21.91 -21.04
C LYS A 436 -20.91 21.40 -22.33
N TYR A 437 -20.32 20.37 -22.94
CA TYR A 437 -20.88 19.75 -24.14
C TYR A 437 -22.30 19.22 -23.92
N ARG A 438 -22.53 18.54 -22.79
CA ARG A 438 -23.85 18.02 -22.42
C ARG A 438 -24.86 19.12 -22.15
N MET A 439 -24.45 20.18 -21.46
CA MET A 439 -25.30 21.34 -21.21
C MET A 439 -25.81 21.94 -22.54
N LEU A 440 -24.95 22.04 -23.55
CA LEU A 440 -25.31 22.60 -24.86
C LEU A 440 -26.17 21.66 -25.73
N THR A 441 -26.00 20.34 -25.60
CA THR A 441 -26.60 19.37 -26.55
C THR A 441 -27.78 18.58 -25.99
N LYS A 442 -27.79 18.29 -24.69
CA LYS A 442 -28.76 17.38 -24.07
C LYS A 442 -29.82 18.07 -23.21
N LYS A 443 -29.75 19.40 -23.08
CA LYS A 443 -30.59 20.17 -22.15
C LYS A 443 -30.62 19.53 -20.74
N ASP A 444 -29.49 18.97 -20.29
CA ASP A 444 -29.36 18.49 -18.91
C ASP A 444 -29.55 19.70 -17.99
N SER A 445 -30.66 19.74 -17.26
CA SER A 445 -31.16 20.90 -16.51
C SER A 445 -30.38 21.22 -15.23
N ILE A 446 -29.32 20.46 -14.91
CA ILE A 446 -28.62 20.56 -13.64
C ILE A 446 -27.10 20.54 -13.88
N PHE A 447 -26.56 21.66 -14.39
CA PHE A 447 -25.14 21.96 -14.29
C PHE A 447 -24.86 22.49 -12.88
N ASP A 448 -24.84 21.60 -11.91
CA ASP A 448 -24.49 21.93 -10.53
C ASP A 448 -22.96 21.85 -10.37
N ASN A 449 -22.32 23.02 -10.38
CA ASN A 449 -20.88 23.16 -10.20
C ASN A 449 -20.38 22.56 -8.87
N ASN A 450 -21.18 22.63 -7.81
CA ASN A 450 -20.78 22.10 -6.50
C ASN A 450 -20.81 20.57 -6.54
N LYS A 451 -21.92 19.99 -7.00
CA LYS A 451 -22.03 18.54 -7.17
C LYS A 451 -20.97 17.95 -8.11
N ASN A 452 -20.66 18.65 -9.20
CA ASN A 452 -19.62 18.21 -10.13
C ASN A 452 -18.21 18.32 -9.51
N PHE A 453 -17.94 19.38 -8.75
CA PHE A 453 -16.70 19.49 -7.98
C PHE A 453 -16.56 18.35 -6.96
N GLU A 454 -17.62 18.05 -6.20
CA GLU A 454 -17.66 16.93 -5.25
C GLU A 454 -17.47 15.57 -5.93
N ASN A 455 -18.06 15.36 -7.11
CA ASN A 455 -17.85 14.14 -7.89
C ASN A 455 -16.38 13.99 -8.30
N LEU A 456 -15.74 15.08 -8.70
CA LEU A 456 -14.32 15.07 -9.07
C LEU A 456 -13.39 14.91 -7.84
N SER A 457 -13.84 15.27 -6.63
CA SER A 457 -12.99 15.21 -5.42
C SER A 457 -12.94 13.86 -4.75
N LYS A 458 -13.81 12.92 -5.14
CA LYS A 458 -13.83 11.55 -4.62
C LYS A 458 -12.51 10.82 -4.88
N ASP A 459 -12.15 9.93 -3.96
CA ASP A 459 -10.91 9.17 -4.05
C ASP A 459 -10.82 8.32 -5.33
N ILE A 460 -9.61 8.29 -5.88
CA ILE A 460 -9.22 7.45 -7.03
C ILE A 460 -7.96 6.66 -6.68
N LEU A 461 -7.25 7.03 -5.61
CA LEU A 461 -5.94 6.52 -5.30
C LEU A 461 -6.03 5.23 -4.47
N ASN A 462 -7.06 5.02 -3.63
CA ASN A 462 -7.18 3.77 -2.87
C ASN A 462 -7.24 2.53 -3.79
N PRO A 463 -8.07 2.48 -4.85
CA PRO A 463 -8.11 1.32 -5.75
C PRO A 463 -6.80 1.10 -6.51
N VAL A 464 -6.09 2.19 -6.86
CA VAL A 464 -4.81 2.12 -7.56
C VAL A 464 -3.72 1.55 -6.64
N ILE A 465 -3.64 2.03 -5.40
CA ILE A 465 -2.68 1.53 -4.42
C ILE A 465 -3.02 0.11 -3.98
N PHE A 466 -4.31 -0.23 -3.87
CA PHE A 466 -4.75 -1.61 -3.70
C PHE A 466 -4.19 -2.51 -4.81
N SER A 467 -4.36 -2.11 -6.08
CA SER A 467 -3.81 -2.86 -7.21
C SER A 467 -2.29 -2.99 -7.10
N LEU A 468 -1.60 -1.88 -6.82
CA LEU A 468 -0.15 -1.85 -6.72
C LEU A 468 0.39 -2.86 -5.71
N PHE A 469 -0.22 -2.99 -4.53
CA PHE A 469 0.29 -3.86 -3.48
C PHE A 469 -0.24 -5.30 -3.56
N LEU A 470 -1.47 -5.51 -4.01
CA LEU A 470 -2.10 -6.83 -3.96
C LEU A 470 -2.30 -7.49 -5.33
N LYS A 471 -2.41 -6.74 -6.43
CA LYS A 471 -2.59 -7.34 -7.77
C LYS A 471 -1.29 -7.39 -8.56
N ASP A 472 -0.55 -6.28 -8.62
CA ASP A 472 0.58 -6.11 -9.54
C ASP A 472 1.75 -7.07 -9.25
N TRP A 473 1.95 -7.48 -7.99
CA TRP A 473 3.00 -8.41 -7.57
C TRP A 473 2.60 -9.89 -7.68
N PHE A 474 1.32 -10.17 -7.87
CA PHE A 474 0.80 -11.52 -7.98
C PHE A 474 0.33 -11.77 -9.42
N PHE A 475 -0.03 -13.01 -9.73
CA PHE A 475 -0.48 -13.36 -11.06
C PHE A 475 -1.81 -12.65 -11.40
N HIS A 476 -1.83 -11.97 -12.55
CA HIS A 476 -3.00 -11.24 -13.05
C HIS A 476 -3.98 -12.22 -13.72
N PHE A 477 -4.88 -12.80 -12.94
CA PHE A 477 -5.86 -13.77 -13.45
C PHE A 477 -7.12 -13.14 -14.04
N GLN A 478 -7.40 -11.87 -13.72
CA GLN A 478 -8.65 -11.21 -14.10
C GLN A 478 -8.52 -10.48 -15.44
N LYS A 479 -9.44 -10.79 -16.36
CA LYS A 479 -9.60 -10.10 -17.65
C LYS A 479 -10.97 -9.47 -17.74
N PHE A 480 -11.09 -8.42 -18.54
CA PHE A 480 -12.37 -7.83 -18.94
C PHE A 480 -12.42 -7.69 -20.47
N LYS A 481 -13.63 -7.61 -21.03
CA LYS A 481 -13.82 -7.42 -22.47
C LYS A 481 -14.24 -5.98 -22.75
N TYR A 482 -13.60 -5.36 -23.73
CA TYR A 482 -14.00 -4.05 -24.27
C TYR A 482 -14.02 -4.12 -25.79
N LYS A 483 -15.18 -3.82 -26.40
CA LYS A 483 -15.43 -3.93 -27.85
C LYS A 483 -14.97 -5.27 -28.46
N GLY A 484 -15.22 -6.38 -27.78
CA GLY A 484 -14.86 -7.72 -28.22
C GLY A 484 -13.39 -8.12 -28.02
N ILE A 485 -12.53 -7.22 -27.55
CA ILE A 485 -11.12 -7.50 -27.24
C ILE A 485 -10.98 -7.73 -25.73
N SER A 486 -10.17 -8.72 -25.34
CA SER A 486 -9.92 -9.07 -23.95
C SER A 486 -8.67 -8.37 -23.43
N TYR A 487 -8.80 -7.64 -22.33
CA TYR A 487 -7.72 -6.90 -21.67
C TYR A 487 -7.57 -7.40 -20.23
N TYR A 488 -6.36 -7.31 -19.67
CA TYR A 488 -6.14 -7.58 -18.25
C TYR A 488 -6.71 -6.44 -17.39
N LYS A 489 -7.30 -6.78 -16.24
CA LYS A 489 -7.66 -5.79 -15.23
C LYS A 489 -6.39 -5.34 -14.51
N ASP A 490 -5.80 -4.26 -14.99
CA ASP A 490 -4.61 -3.63 -14.42
C ASP A 490 -4.95 -2.37 -13.59
N ARG A 491 -3.93 -1.73 -13.02
CA ARG A 491 -4.07 -0.46 -12.30
C ARG A 491 -4.72 0.65 -13.15
N ALA A 492 -4.50 0.65 -14.47
CA ALA A 492 -5.08 1.65 -15.37
C ALA A 492 -6.58 1.41 -15.54
N SER A 493 -7.02 0.16 -15.60
CA SER A 493 -8.43 -0.20 -15.68
C SER A 493 -9.18 0.19 -14.41
N LEU A 494 -8.56 0.00 -13.24
CA LEU A 494 -9.13 0.37 -11.95
C LEU A 494 -9.20 1.89 -11.79
N PHE A 495 -8.16 2.60 -12.25
CA PHE A 495 -8.18 4.05 -12.31
C PHE A 495 -9.34 4.55 -13.19
N ASP A 496 -9.45 4.05 -14.43
CA ASP A 496 -10.49 4.45 -15.38
C ASP A 496 -11.89 4.11 -14.85
N GLN A 497 -12.09 2.93 -14.26
CA GLN A 497 -13.36 2.52 -13.68
C GLN A 497 -13.75 3.39 -12.48
N LYS A 498 -12.83 3.65 -11.54
CA LYS A 498 -13.13 4.49 -10.37
C LYS A 498 -13.37 5.94 -10.79
N PHE A 499 -12.58 6.48 -11.72
CA PHE A 499 -12.78 7.84 -12.22
C PHE A 499 -14.12 7.99 -12.95
N ASN A 500 -14.50 7.03 -13.79
CA ASN A 500 -15.82 7.01 -14.42
C ASN A 500 -16.94 6.88 -13.38
N CYS A 501 -16.81 6.02 -12.37
CA CYS A 501 -17.78 5.89 -11.29
C CYS A 501 -17.98 7.23 -10.55
N ASN A 502 -16.87 7.86 -10.14
CA ASN A 502 -16.87 9.15 -9.44
C ASN A 502 -17.58 10.24 -10.25
N THR A 503 -17.41 10.22 -11.58
CA THR A 503 -17.98 11.19 -12.52
C THR A 503 -19.34 10.79 -13.10
N ASN A 504 -20.04 9.81 -12.51
CA ASN A 504 -21.34 9.29 -12.98
C ASN A 504 -21.32 8.78 -14.44
N ASN A 505 -20.20 8.20 -14.85
CA ASN A 505 -19.91 7.61 -16.15
C ASN A 505 -20.05 8.57 -17.34
N ILE A 506 -20.04 9.89 -17.12
CA ILE A 506 -20.20 10.84 -18.23
C ILE A 506 -19.00 10.84 -19.17
N LEU A 507 -17.82 10.45 -18.67
CA LEU A 507 -16.57 10.37 -19.42
C LEU A 507 -16.30 8.99 -20.04
N ASN A 508 -17.19 8.00 -19.84
CA ASN A 508 -17.00 6.64 -20.35
C ASN A 508 -17.25 6.56 -21.86
N LYS A 509 -16.35 7.16 -22.64
CA LYS A 509 -16.42 7.30 -24.09
C LYS A 509 -15.02 7.24 -24.71
N PRO A 510 -14.88 6.64 -25.90
CA PRO A 510 -13.61 6.72 -26.63
C PRO A 510 -13.33 8.14 -27.10
N LEU A 511 -12.05 8.51 -27.26
CA LEU A 511 -11.66 9.82 -27.82
C LEU A 511 -12.35 10.13 -29.16
N ALA A 512 -12.50 9.12 -30.03
CA ALA A 512 -13.16 9.23 -31.32
C ALA A 512 -14.63 9.70 -31.23
N TYR A 513 -15.30 9.57 -30.07
CA TYR A 513 -16.65 10.09 -29.85
C TYR A 513 -16.71 11.62 -30.04
N TYR A 514 -15.61 12.33 -29.73
CA TYR A 514 -15.54 13.79 -29.77
C TYR A 514 -15.14 14.35 -31.14
N ALA A 515 -14.79 13.50 -32.11
CA ALA A 515 -14.28 13.94 -33.41
C ALA A 515 -15.27 14.84 -34.17
N LEU A 516 -16.57 14.49 -34.20
CA LEU A 516 -17.58 15.30 -34.90
C LEU A 516 -17.90 16.62 -34.16
N PRO A 517 -18.11 16.63 -32.84
CA PRO A 517 -18.25 17.88 -32.08
C PRO A 517 -17.06 18.83 -32.18
N GLU A 518 -15.82 18.31 -32.16
CA GLU A 518 -14.60 19.07 -32.41
C GLU A 518 -14.59 19.61 -33.84
N LYS A 519 -14.87 18.76 -34.83
CA LYS A 519 -14.98 19.12 -36.25
C LYS A 519 -15.91 20.32 -36.47
N LYS A 520 -17.05 20.34 -35.79
CA LYS A 520 -18.07 21.40 -35.87
C LYS A 520 -17.79 22.60 -34.96
N ALA A 521 -16.64 22.64 -34.27
CA ALA A 521 -16.29 23.66 -33.27
C ALA A 521 -17.37 23.86 -32.17
N GLN A 522 -18.10 22.79 -31.85
CA GLN A 522 -19.08 22.78 -30.76
C GLN A 522 -18.39 22.72 -29.40
N ILE A 523 -17.22 22.07 -29.36
CA ILE A 523 -16.38 21.91 -28.19
C ILE A 523 -14.92 22.17 -28.56
N PRO A 524 -14.06 22.63 -27.63
CA PRO A 524 -12.63 22.79 -27.88
C PRO A 524 -11.98 21.45 -28.25
N MET A 525 -10.89 21.49 -29.03
CA MET A 525 -10.03 20.32 -29.22
C MET A 525 -9.29 19.98 -27.92
N ILE A 526 -8.88 18.72 -27.78
CA ILE A 526 -8.06 18.28 -26.65
C ILE A 526 -6.82 17.51 -27.15
N ILE A 527 -5.66 17.83 -26.60
CA ILE A 527 -4.40 17.08 -26.81
C ILE A 527 -3.94 16.59 -25.44
N LEU A 528 -3.97 15.27 -25.25
CA LEU A 528 -3.64 14.55 -24.01
C LEU A 528 -2.15 14.26 -23.84
#